data_AF-A0A3M0XJK9-F1
#
_entry.id   AF-A0A3M0XJK9-F1
#
_cell.length_a   1.000
_cell.length_b   1.000
_cell.length_c   1.000
_cell.angle_alpha   90.00
_cell.angle_beta   90.00
_cell.angle_gamma   90.00
#
_symmetry.space_group_name_H-M   'P 1'
#
loop_
_entity.id
_entity.type
_entity.pdbx_description
1 polymer ?
#
loop_
_entity_poly.entity_id
_entity_poly.type
_entity_poly.pdbx_seq_one_letter_code
_entity_poly.pdbx_strand_id
1 'polypeptide(L)'
;MNTAGLIREARKAAQRGDYDAAEAAYRRLRELPEFRNDVDISLRLAWCAERTGDYSEALTAYEAALNEYRAHDDEGAARVV
;
A
#
# COMPACT_ATOMS: atom_id res chain seq x y z
N MET A 1 -9.74 -16.21 -2.38
CA MET A 1 -9.67 -15.16 -1.33
C MET A 1 -10.54 -14.00 -1.79
N ASN A 2 -11.39 -13.42 -0.94
CA ASN A 2 -12.25 -12.29 -1.33
C ASN A 2 -11.53 -10.96 -1.02
N THR A 3 -10.93 -10.34 -2.03
CA THR A 3 -10.11 -9.14 -1.92
C THR A 3 -10.89 -7.93 -1.39
N ALA A 4 -12.16 -7.79 -1.78
CA ALA A 4 -13.04 -6.74 -1.26
C ALA A 4 -13.32 -6.89 0.25
N GLY A 5 -13.38 -8.13 0.74
CA GLY A 5 -13.49 -8.41 2.18
C GLY A 5 -12.21 -8.03 2.91
N LEU A 6 -11.04 -8.37 2.35
CA LEU A 6 -9.74 -8.07 2.94
C LEU A 6 -9.46 -6.56 3.02
N ILE A 7 -9.80 -5.80 1.97
CA ILE A 7 -9.71 -4.33 1.98
C ILE A 7 -10.60 -3.73 3.07
N ARG A 8 -11.82 -4.26 3.23
CA ARG A 8 -12.75 -3.76 4.25
C ARG A 8 -12.22 -4.01 5.66
N GLU A 9 -11.69 -5.21 5.92
CA GLU A 9 -11.09 -5.54 7.21
C GLU A 9 -9.85 -4.67 7.49
N ALA A 10 -8.96 -4.49 6.52
CA ALA A 10 -7.78 -3.64 6.64
C ALA A 10 -8.16 -2.20 7.02
N ARG A 11 -9.15 -1.63 6.32
CA ARG A 11 -9.67 -0.28 6.60
C ARG A 11 -10.31 -0.18 7.98
N LYS A 12 -11.07 -1.19 8.39
CA LYS A 12 -11.73 -1.22 9.71
C LYS A 12 -10.71 -1.34 10.85
N ALA A 13 -9.67 -2.14 10.68
CA ALA A 13 -8.56 -2.25 11.63
C ALA A 13 -7.84 -0.90 11.79
N ALA A 14 -7.47 -0.26 10.68
CA ALA A 14 -6.88 1.07 10.64
C ALA A 14 -7.74 2.12 11.36
N GLN A 15 -9.06 2.13 11.14
CA GLN A 15 -9.98 3.06 11.79
C GLN A 15 -10.07 2.85 13.31
N ARG A 16 -9.88 1.62 13.79
CA ARG A 16 -9.86 1.31 15.23
C ARG A 16 -8.51 1.59 15.88
N GLY A 17 -7.50 2.01 15.11
CA GLY A 17 -6.12 2.17 15.60
C GLY A 17 -5.38 0.84 15.75
N ASP A 18 -5.93 -0.26 15.25
CA ASP A 18 -5.28 -1.57 15.21
C ASP A 18 -4.39 -1.63 13.96
N TYR A 19 -3.27 -0.91 14.04
CA TYR A 19 -2.38 -0.71 12.91
C TYR A 19 -1.62 -1.98 12.54
N ASP A 20 -1.28 -2.84 13.51
CA ASP A 20 -0.66 -4.15 13.26
C ASP A 20 -1.57 -5.04 12.41
N ALA A 21 -2.87 -5.14 12.75
CA ALA A 21 -3.81 -5.93 11.97
C ALA A 21 -4.07 -5.33 10.59
N ALA A 22 -4.10 -3.99 10.49
CA ALA A 22 -4.25 -3.30 9.21
C ALA A 22 -3.04 -3.55 8.29
N GLU A 23 -1.83 -3.42 8.83
CA GLU A 23 -0.56 -3.67 8.14
C GLU A 23 -0.51 -5.10 7.58
N ALA A 24 -0.83 -6.11 8.40
CA ALA A 24 -0.87 -7.49 7.96
C ALA A 24 -1.88 -7.73 6.81
N ALA A 25 -3.02 -7.05 6.84
CA ALA A 25 -4.03 -7.15 5.79
C ALA A 25 -3.59 -6.45 4.49
N TYR A 26 -2.99 -5.26 4.58
CA TYR A 26 -2.45 -4.56 3.40
C TYR A 26 -1.24 -5.29 2.80
N ARG A 27 -0.38 -5.91 3.62
CA ARG A 27 0.73 -6.74 3.16
C ARG A 27 0.24 -7.92 2.32
N ARG A 28 -0.80 -8.62 2.78
CA ARG A 28 -1.45 -9.70 2.01
C ARG A 28 -2.08 -9.19 0.71
N LEU A 29 -2.64 -7.98 0.70
CA LEU A 29 -3.14 -7.38 -0.54
C LEU A 29 -1.98 -7.15 -1.53
N ARG A 30 -0.85 -6.58 -1.08
CA ARG A 30 0.32 -6.31 -1.93
C ARG A 30 0.98 -7.57 -2.51
N GLU A 31 0.82 -8.72 -1.87
CA GLU A 31 1.27 -10.01 -2.40
C GLU A 31 0.45 -10.48 -3.62
N LEU A 32 -0.77 -9.97 -3.79
CA LEU A 32 -1.64 -10.33 -4.90
C LEU A 32 -1.23 -9.59 -6.18
N PRO A 33 -1.19 -10.27 -7.35
CA PRO A 33 -0.76 -9.66 -8.61
C PRO A 33 -1.52 -8.38 -8.98
N GLU A 34 -2.81 -8.32 -8.67
CA GLU A 34 -3.68 -7.19 -8.98
C GLU A 34 -3.40 -5.93 -8.15
N PHE A 35 -2.81 -6.07 -6.96
CA PHE A 35 -2.51 -4.96 -6.05
C PHE A 35 -1.01 -4.76 -5.82
N ARG A 36 -0.16 -5.55 -6.49
CA ARG A 36 1.29 -5.50 -6.34
C ARG A 36 1.86 -4.09 -6.54
N ASN A 37 1.31 -3.37 -7.52
CA ASN A 37 1.71 -2.02 -7.89
C ASN A 37 0.58 -1.00 -7.61
N ASP A 38 -0.33 -1.31 -6.68
CA ASP A 38 -1.41 -0.40 -6.31
C ASP A 38 -0.89 0.61 -5.28
N VAL A 39 -0.77 1.87 -5.74
CA VAL A 39 -0.24 2.97 -4.94
C VAL A 39 -1.09 3.22 -3.67
N ASP A 40 -2.42 3.06 -3.69
CA ASP A 40 -3.27 3.23 -2.51
C ASP A 40 -2.96 2.15 -1.46
N ILE A 41 -2.75 0.91 -1.89
CA ILE A 41 -2.36 -0.19 -0.99
C ILE A 41 -0.97 0.04 -0.41
N SER A 42 0.00 0.45 -1.24
CA SER A 42 1.38 0.74 -0.81
C SER A 42 1.42 1.90 0.21
N LEU A 43 0.68 2.99 -0.03
CA LEU A 43 0.60 4.11 0.90
C LEU A 43 -0.07 3.74 2.22
N ARG A 44 -1.14 2.94 2.18
CA ARG A 44 -1.83 2.48 3.40
C ARG A 44 -0.95 1.57 4.23
N LEU A 45 -0.17 0.70 3.60
CA LEU A 45 0.80 -0.15 4.28
C LEU A 45 1.90 0.69 4.94
N ALA A 46 2.47 1.66 4.21
CA ALA A 46 3.47 2.58 4.72
C ALA A 46 2.96 3.38 5.94
N TRP A 47 1.74 3.90 5.85
CA TRP A 47 1.10 4.60 6.94
C TRP A 47 0.88 3.70 8.15
N CYS A 48 0.46 2.44 7.98
CA CYS A 48 0.31 1.53 9.11
C CYS A 48 1.66 1.28 9.81
N ALA A 49 2.73 1.03 9.06
CA ALA A 49 4.09 0.86 9.60
C ALA A 49 4.58 2.11 10.36
N GLU A 50 4.27 3.31 9.86
CA GLU A 50 4.57 4.57 10.56
C GLU A 50 3.85 4.64 11.92
N ARG A 51 2.60 4.16 11.98
CA ARG A 51 1.77 4.18 13.19
C ARG A 51 2.15 3.10 14.21
N THR A 52 2.77 2.00 13.78
CA THR A 52 3.35 0.97 14.65
C THR A 52 4.76 1.33 15.13
N GLY A 53 5.36 2.39 14.55
CA GLY A 53 6.68 2.90 14.92
C GLY A 53 7.83 2.26 14.14
N ASP A 54 7.54 1.42 13.14
CA ASP A 54 8.54 0.92 12.20
C ASP A 54 8.78 1.92 11.07
N TYR A 55 9.50 2.98 11.40
CA TYR A 55 9.82 4.05 10.46
C TYR A 55 10.72 3.58 9.31
N SER A 56 11.47 2.48 9.48
CA SER A 56 12.34 1.95 8.42
C SER A 56 11.51 1.25 7.34
N GLU A 57 10.54 0.44 7.76
CA GLU A 57 9.57 -0.18 6.85
C GLU A 57 8.67 0.88 6.21
N ALA A 58 8.22 1.88 6.98
CA ALA A 58 7.41 2.97 6.47
C ALA A 58 8.12 3.75 5.35
N LEU A 59 9.39 4.15 5.57
CA LEU A 59 10.17 4.86 4.56
C LEU A 59 10.33 4.04 3.27
N THR A 60 10.69 2.76 3.41
CA THR A 60 10.84 1.84 2.27
C THR A 60 9.52 1.74 1.48
N ALA A 61 8.39 1.66 2.17
CA ALA A 61 7.08 1.57 1.54
C ALA A 61 6.65 2.89 0.87
N TYR A 62 6.96 4.05 1.46
CA TYR A 62 6.72 5.36 0.84
C TYR A 62 7.57 5.58 -0.42
N GLU A 63 8.84 5.17 -0.40
CA GLU A 63 9.72 5.25 -1.56
C GLU A 63 9.22 4.36 -2.71
N ALA A 64 8.78 3.14 -2.38
CA ALA A 64 8.16 2.24 -3.37
C ALA A 64 6.90 2.86 -3.99
N ALA A 65 6.00 3.40 -3.16
CA ALA A 65 4.79 4.06 -3.65
C ALA A 65 5.10 5.27 -4.55
N LEU A 66 6.13 6.06 -4.20
CA LEU A 66 6.55 7.21 -5.01
C LEU A 66 7.14 6.76 -6.36
N ASN A 67 7.93 5.69 -6.36
CA ASN A 67 8.50 5.13 -7.59
C ASN A 67 7.42 4.58 -8.52
N GLU A 68 6.42 3.88 -7.97
CA GLU A 68 5.26 3.39 -8.72
C GLU A 68 4.45 4.55 -9.31
N TYR A 69 4.20 5.60 -8.52
CA TYR A 69 3.50 6.79 -8.99
C TYR A 69 4.24 7.47 -10.15
N ARG A 70 5.56 7.63 -10.04
CA ARG A 70 6.41 8.22 -11.10
C ARG A 70 6.45 7.35 -12.35
N ALA A 71 6.61 6.03 -12.21
CA ALA A 71 6.61 5.11 -13.35
C ALA A 71 5.29 5.18 -14.14
N HIS A 72 4.16 5.32 -13.43
CA HIS A 72 2.85 5.45 -14.06
C HIS A 72 2.62 6.83 -14.70
N ASP A 73 3.21 7.90 -14.17
CA ASP A 73 3.17 9.25 -14.77
C ASP A 73 4.05 9.33 -16.04
N ASP A 74 5.24 8.70 -15.99
CA ASP A 74 6.18 8.62 -17.11
C ASP A 74 5.67 7.73 -18.27
N GLU A 75 4.86 6.69 -18.00
CA GLU A 75 4.19 5.89 -19.04
C GLU A 75 3.20 6.73 -19.88
N GLY A 76 2.67 7.82 -19.32
CA GLY A 76 1.87 8.80 -20.07
C GLY A 76 2.71 9.67 -21.00
N ALA A 77 3.93 10.04 -20.56
CA ALA A 77 4.85 10.89 -21.34
C ALA A 77 5.54 10.14 -22.50
N ALA A 78 5.80 8.84 -22.36
CA ALA A 78 6.48 8.04 -23.39
C ALA A 78 5.58 7.66 -24.59
N ARG A 79 4.27 7.94 -24.54
CA ARG A 79 3.32 7.58 -25.61
C ARG A 79 3.13 8.66 -26.67
N VAL A 80 3.91 9.75 -26.61
CA VAL A 80 3.85 10.86 -27.57
C VAL A 80 5.24 11.11 -28.17
N VAL A 81 5.72 10.18 -29.00
CA VAL A 81 6.81 10.40 -29.97
C VAL A 81 6.59 9.53 -31.21
#